data_AF-A0AAE9RZD0-F1
#
_entry.id   AF-A0AAE9RZD0-F1
#
_cell.length_a   1.000
_cell.length_b   1.000
_cell.length_c   1.000
_cell.angle_alpha   90.00
_cell.angle_beta   90.00
_cell.angle_gamma   90.00
#
_symmetry.space_group_name_H-M   'P 1'
#
loop_
_entity.id
_entity.type
_entity.pdbx_description
1 polymer ?
#
loop_
_entity_poly.entity_id
_entity_poly.type
_entity_poly.pdbx_seq_one_letter_code
_entity_poly.pdbx_strand_id
1 'polypeptide(L)'
;MILNKSVKPALQLAYVKLMMDVIGRGLVMASQVDDEVRQEVAKFPANFVLSMKVFPHGPAFIAKVTDNHQLLLLNDTEQKPDLTITFKHLSHAFLVFSFQESTAQAFANDRMIADGDLSYAIRLVRCLNKMEALILPKLLAELAVKQYPHELSLKEKLTGAANIYLKVAQSYFKRSA
;
A
#
# COMPACT_ATOMS: atom_id res chain seq x y z
N MET A 1 -28.84 7.66 -7.45
CA MET A 1 -28.95 6.37 -8.17
C MET A 1 -27.58 6.05 -8.74
N ILE A 2 -26.71 5.42 -7.93
CA ILE A 2 -25.34 5.09 -8.36
C ILE A 2 -25.42 3.76 -9.11
N LEU A 3 -24.93 3.80 -10.35
CA LEU A 3 -24.94 2.72 -11.33
C LEU A 3 -24.12 1.53 -10.79
N ASN A 4 -24.78 0.64 -10.06
CA ASN A 4 -24.17 -0.58 -9.53
C ASN A 4 -24.05 -1.62 -10.65
N LYS A 5 -23.20 -1.35 -11.65
CA LYS A 5 -22.72 -2.43 -12.52
C LYS A 5 -21.84 -3.30 -11.63
N SER A 6 -22.45 -4.35 -11.08
CA SER A 6 -21.78 -5.37 -10.28
C SER A 6 -20.63 -5.93 -11.09
N VAL A 7 -19.43 -5.37 -10.91
CA VAL A 7 -18.19 -5.96 -11.39
C VAL A 7 -18.19 -7.38 -10.85
N LYS A 8 -18.00 -8.37 -11.73
CA LYS A 8 -18.03 -9.78 -11.31
C LYS A 8 -17.07 -9.95 -10.12
N PRO A 9 -17.47 -10.61 -9.01
CA PRO A 9 -16.63 -10.75 -7.83
C PRO A 9 -15.23 -11.30 -8.12
N ALA A 10 -15.12 -12.19 -9.13
CA ALA A 10 -13.84 -12.70 -9.61
C ALA A 10 -12.91 -11.61 -10.19
N LEU A 11 -13.46 -10.61 -10.89
CA LEU A 11 -12.69 -9.50 -11.42
C LEU A 11 -12.25 -8.53 -10.31
N GLN A 12 -13.13 -8.27 -9.32
CA GLN A 12 -12.74 -7.51 -8.13
C GLN A 12 -11.60 -8.21 -7.39
N LEU A 13 -11.69 -9.53 -7.23
CA LEU A 13 -10.67 -10.33 -6.56
C LEU A 13 -9.32 -10.26 -7.30
N ALA A 14 -9.33 -10.48 -8.62
CA ALA A 14 -8.13 -10.42 -9.43
C ALA A 14 -7.49 -9.03 -9.37
N TYR A 15 -8.30 -7.97 -9.45
CA TYR A 15 -7.83 -6.59 -9.36
C TYR A 15 -7.22 -6.27 -7.99
N VAL A 16 -7.92 -6.59 -6.90
CA VAL A 16 -7.41 -6.36 -5.54
C VAL A 16 -6.12 -7.15 -5.30
N LYS A 17 -6.06 -8.41 -5.75
CA LYS A 17 -4.84 -9.22 -5.64
C LYS A 17 -3.65 -8.58 -6.36
N LEU A 18 -3.87 -8.11 -7.59
CA LEU A 18 -2.86 -7.40 -8.36
C LEU A 18 -2.41 -6.12 -7.65
N MET A 19 -3.36 -5.28 -7.24
CA MET A 19 -3.06 -4.00 -6.60
C MET A 19 -2.37 -4.15 -5.26
N MET A 20 -2.72 -5.18 -4.47
CA MET A 20 -2.01 -5.48 -3.22
C MET A 20 -0.55 -5.89 -3.47
N ASP A 21 -0.26 -6.68 -4.50
CA ASP A 21 1.13 -7.02 -4.87
C ASP A 21 1.88 -5.77 -5.35
N VAL A 22 1.26 -4.93 -6.19
CA VAL A 22 1.84 -3.68 -6.67
C VAL A 22 2.14 -2.72 -5.51
N ILE A 23 1.21 -2.53 -4.58
CA ILE A 23 1.38 -1.64 -3.42
C ILE A 23 2.41 -2.21 -2.45
N GLY A 24 2.39 -3.51 -2.16
CA GLY A 24 3.39 -4.14 -1.31
C GLY A 24 4.81 -3.94 -1.84
N ARG A 25 5.02 -4.16 -3.14
CA ARG A 25 6.31 -3.89 -3.82
C ARG A 25 6.62 -2.41 -3.87
N GLY A 26 5.64 -1.57 -4.20
CA GLY A 26 5.77 -0.13 -4.27
C GLY A 26 6.26 0.46 -2.96
N LEU A 27 5.73 -0.02 -1.83
CA LEU A 27 6.08 0.44 -0.49
C LEU A 27 7.54 0.09 -0.15
N VAL A 28 7.97 -1.14 -0.46
CA VAL A 28 9.37 -1.56 -0.31
C VAL A 28 10.29 -0.69 -1.16
N MET A 29 9.96 -0.48 -2.43
CA MET A 29 10.80 0.32 -3.32
C MET A 29 10.83 1.79 -2.90
N ALA A 30 9.70 2.37 -2.52
CA ALA A 30 9.61 3.74 -2.03
C ALA A 30 10.49 3.95 -0.79
N SER A 31 10.51 2.99 0.14
CA SER A 31 11.39 3.06 1.32
C SER A 31 12.90 3.09 1.01
N GLN A 32 13.30 2.67 -0.20
CA GLN A 32 14.69 2.66 -0.64
C GLN A 32 15.08 3.91 -1.44
N VAL A 33 14.12 4.63 -2.02
CA VAL A 33 14.39 5.74 -2.95
C VAL A 33 13.90 7.09 -2.46
N ASP A 34 12.95 7.13 -1.54
CA ASP A 34 12.38 8.36 -1.00
C ASP A 34 12.77 8.52 0.47
N ASP A 35 13.40 9.65 0.77
CA ASP A 35 13.94 9.93 2.11
C ASP A 35 12.84 10.07 3.16
N GLU A 36 11.66 10.57 2.79
CA GLU A 36 10.52 10.75 3.71
C GLU A 36 9.91 9.38 4.08
N VAL A 37 9.69 8.51 3.09
CA VAL A 37 9.25 7.13 3.35
C VAL A 37 10.30 6.39 4.17
N ARG A 38 11.60 6.54 3.86
CA ARG A 38 12.67 5.94 4.65
C ARG A 38 12.66 6.40 6.10
N GLN A 39 12.46 7.69 6.35
CA GLN A 39 12.37 8.25 7.70
C GLN A 39 11.14 7.74 8.46
N GLU A 40 9.98 7.62 7.80
CA GLU A 40 8.80 7.06 8.44
C GLU A 40 8.99 5.58 8.76
N VAL A 41 9.62 4.81 7.86
CA VAL A 41 9.92 3.38 8.07
C VAL A 41 10.92 3.17 9.21
N ALA A 42 11.94 4.04 9.34
CA ALA A 42 12.94 3.96 10.39
C ALA A 42 12.38 4.08 11.82
N LYS A 43 11.16 4.58 11.96
CA LYS A 43 10.47 4.71 13.25
C LYS A 43 9.66 3.47 13.64
N PHE A 44 9.60 2.45 12.78
CA PHE A 44 9.12 1.13 13.21
C PHE A 44 10.25 0.37 13.94
N PRO A 45 9.91 -0.44 14.96
CA PRO A 45 10.89 -1.32 15.61
C PRO A 45 11.56 -2.29 14.62
N ALA A 46 12.78 -2.71 14.94
CA ALA A 46 13.43 -3.80 14.22
C ALA A 46 12.58 -5.08 14.34
N ASN A 47 12.54 -5.88 13.27
CA ASN A 47 11.75 -7.10 13.15
C ASN A 47 10.22 -6.92 13.21
N PHE A 48 9.72 -5.68 13.15
CA PHE A 48 8.29 -5.40 13.12
C PHE A 48 7.62 -5.97 11.86
N VAL A 49 6.53 -6.71 12.03
CA VAL A 49 5.78 -7.36 10.95
C VAL A 49 4.45 -6.66 10.72
N LEU A 50 4.28 -6.15 9.50
CA LEU A 50 3.09 -5.50 8.97
C LEU A 50 2.33 -6.50 8.08
N SER A 51 1.02 -6.56 8.22
CA SER A 51 0.16 -7.31 7.32
C SER A 51 -1.03 -6.46 6.86
N MET A 52 -1.39 -6.58 5.59
CA MET A 52 -2.65 -6.08 5.07
C MET A 52 -3.37 -7.23 4.37
N LYS A 53 -4.63 -7.48 4.71
CA LYS A 53 -5.39 -8.62 4.21
C LYS A 53 -6.86 -8.32 3.99
N VAL A 54 -7.52 -9.16 3.21
CA VAL A 54 -8.97 -9.13 2.99
C VAL A 54 -9.62 -10.36 3.63
N PHE A 55 -10.59 -10.16 4.51
CA PHE A 55 -11.35 -11.24 5.15
C PHE A 55 -12.38 -11.87 4.18
N PRO A 56 -12.73 -13.17 4.32
CA PRO A 56 -12.12 -14.17 5.21
C PRO A 56 -10.89 -14.88 4.63
N HIS A 57 -10.84 -15.09 3.31
CA HIS A 57 -9.78 -15.82 2.60
C HIS A 57 -9.33 -15.04 1.35
N GLY A 58 -9.20 -13.72 1.50
CA GLY A 58 -8.87 -12.84 0.39
C GLY A 58 -7.36 -12.60 0.24
N PRO A 59 -6.98 -11.73 -0.71
CA PRO A 59 -5.58 -11.39 -0.94
C PRO A 59 -4.96 -10.72 0.29
N ALA A 60 -3.65 -10.92 0.44
CA ALA A 60 -2.88 -10.35 1.52
C ALA A 60 -1.45 -10.04 1.05
N PHE A 61 -0.81 -9.09 1.72
CA PHE A 61 0.64 -8.93 1.68
C PHE A 61 1.17 -8.79 3.10
N ILE A 62 2.41 -9.20 3.29
CA ILE A 62 3.12 -9.12 4.56
C ILE A 62 4.46 -8.44 4.29
N ALA A 63 4.83 -7.49 5.13
CA ALA A 63 6.11 -6.82 5.08
C ALA A 63 6.77 -6.83 6.46
N LYS A 64 8.09 -7.05 6.50
CA LYS A 64 8.88 -7.03 7.72
C LYS A 64 9.90 -5.91 7.67
N VAL A 65 10.06 -5.20 8.78
CA VAL A 65 11.14 -4.24 9.00
C VAL A 65 12.39 -5.03 9.42
N THR A 66 13.46 -4.93 8.65
CA THR A 66 14.73 -5.59 8.96
C THR A 66 15.48 -4.85 10.07
N ASP A 67 16.56 -5.45 10.59
CA ASP A 67 17.42 -4.80 11.60
C ASP A 67 18.05 -3.49 11.08
N ASN A 68 18.20 -3.36 9.76
CA ASN A 68 18.68 -2.15 9.09
C ASN A 68 17.54 -1.15 8.80
N HIS A 69 16.36 -1.33 9.40
CA HIS A 69 15.18 -0.50 9.19
C HIS A 69 14.74 -0.38 7.71
N GLN A 70 14.87 -1.46 6.96
CA GLN A 70 14.36 -1.55 5.58
C GLN A 70 13.12 -2.45 5.53
N LEU A 71 12.19 -2.15 4.62
CA LEU A 71 11.06 -3.02 4.39
C LEU A 71 11.44 -4.19 3.47
N LEU A 72 11.03 -5.39 3.86
CA LEU A 72 11.15 -6.61 3.09
C LEU A 72 9.76 -7.24 2.93
N LEU A 73 9.35 -7.51 1.68
CA LEU A 73 8.10 -8.23 1.42
C LEU A 73 8.31 -9.72 1.72
N LEU A 74 7.40 -10.31 2.50
CA LEU A 74 7.41 -11.73 2.83
C LEU A 74 6.30 -12.45 2.05
N ASN A 75 6.58 -13.69 1.64
CA ASN A 75 5.57 -14.57 1.05
C ASN A 75 4.62 -15.12 2.11
N ASP A 76 5.18 -15.44 3.29
CA ASP A 76 4.45 -15.93 4.45
C ASP A 76 5.22 -15.57 5.73
N THR A 77 4.57 -15.70 6.87
CA THR A 77 5.20 -15.48 8.18
C THR A 77 4.62 -16.40 9.23
N GLU A 78 5.50 -17.05 10.00
CA GLU A 78 5.11 -17.83 11.18
C GLU A 78 4.84 -16.92 12.40
N GLN A 79 5.37 -15.70 12.38
CA GLN A 79 5.18 -14.71 13.43
C GLN A 79 3.81 -14.04 13.27
N LYS A 80 3.05 -13.90 14.37
CA LYS A 80 1.85 -13.05 14.35
C LYS A 80 2.26 -11.62 13.98
N PRO A 81 1.64 -11.00 12.95
CA PRO A 81 1.95 -9.61 12.61
C PRO A 81 1.67 -8.66 13.78
N ASP A 82 2.59 -7.73 14.01
CA ASP A 82 2.49 -6.69 15.05
C ASP A 82 1.43 -5.63 14.70
N LEU A 83 1.20 -5.41 13.41
CA LEU A 83 0.09 -4.61 12.89
C LEU A 83 -0.58 -5.33 11.71
N THR A 84 -1.88 -5.56 11.81
CA THR A 84 -2.71 -6.11 10.74
C THR A 84 -3.83 -5.16 10.34
N ILE A 85 -3.82 -4.68 9.09
CA ILE A 85 -4.96 -3.99 8.48
C ILE A 85 -5.84 -5.02 7.76
N THR A 86 -7.07 -5.19 8.20
CA THR A 86 -8.00 -6.18 7.64
C THR A 86 -9.19 -5.47 7.01
N PHE A 87 -9.33 -5.57 5.69
CA PHE A 87 -10.58 -5.20 5.01
C PHE A 87 -11.65 -6.26 5.29
N LYS A 88 -12.82 -5.84 5.78
CA LYS A 88 -13.90 -6.75 6.18
C LYS A 88 -14.53 -7.50 5.00
N HIS A 89 -14.46 -6.92 3.81
CA HIS A 89 -15.04 -7.48 2.60
C HIS A 89 -14.24 -7.09 1.35
N LEU A 90 -14.26 -7.96 0.33
CA LEU A 90 -13.56 -7.74 -0.93
C LEU A 90 -13.98 -6.44 -1.62
N SER A 91 -15.27 -6.12 -1.63
CA SER A 91 -15.76 -4.90 -2.27
C SER A 91 -15.28 -3.63 -1.56
N HIS A 92 -15.00 -3.69 -0.25
CA HIS A 92 -14.40 -2.56 0.47
C HIS A 92 -12.93 -2.38 0.11
N ALA A 93 -12.18 -3.48 0.05
CA ALA A 93 -10.81 -3.47 -0.46
C ALA A 93 -10.79 -2.91 -1.89
N PHE A 94 -11.71 -3.34 -2.75
CA PHE A 94 -11.82 -2.86 -4.12
C PHE A 94 -12.04 -1.34 -4.20
N LEU A 95 -12.91 -0.77 -3.37
CA LEU A 95 -13.11 0.69 -3.35
C LEU A 95 -11.81 1.45 -3.06
N VAL A 96 -11.04 0.98 -2.07
CA VAL A 96 -9.77 1.62 -1.70
C VAL A 96 -8.69 1.40 -2.75
N PHE A 97 -8.49 0.15 -3.18
CA PHE A 97 -7.45 -0.19 -4.17
C PHE A 97 -7.73 0.33 -5.58
N SER A 98 -8.98 0.67 -5.89
CA SER A 98 -9.35 1.36 -7.14
C SER A 98 -9.43 2.88 -6.98
N PHE A 99 -9.01 3.41 -5.83
CA PHE A 99 -8.97 4.84 -5.52
C PHE A 99 -10.35 5.52 -5.60
N GLN A 100 -11.43 4.77 -5.42
CA GLN A 100 -12.78 5.30 -5.28
C GLN A 100 -13.06 5.80 -3.85
N GLU A 101 -12.26 5.35 -2.89
CA GLU A 101 -12.34 5.73 -1.49
C GLU A 101 -10.95 5.83 -0.88
N SER A 102 -10.69 6.88 -0.08
CA SER A 102 -9.43 7.02 0.64
C SER A 102 -9.36 6.06 1.84
N THR A 103 -8.15 5.71 2.27
CA THR A 103 -7.94 4.86 3.45
C THR A 103 -8.58 5.46 4.71
N ALA A 104 -8.50 6.78 4.90
CA ALA A 104 -9.10 7.45 6.05
C ALA A 104 -10.64 7.32 6.05
N GLN A 105 -11.26 7.50 4.88
CA GLN A 105 -12.71 7.39 4.73
C GLN A 105 -13.19 5.95 4.92
N ALA A 106 -12.46 4.97 4.40
CA ALA A 106 -12.78 3.55 4.57
C ALA A 106 -12.65 3.11 6.03
N PHE A 107 -11.69 3.65 6.79
CA PHE A 107 -11.58 3.40 8.22
C PHE A 107 -12.76 4.03 8.98
N ALA A 108 -13.10 5.29 8.68
CA ALA A 108 -14.24 5.97 9.31
C ALA A 108 -15.59 5.31 9.01
N ASN A 109 -15.74 4.70 7.83
CA ASN A 109 -16.92 3.94 7.42
C ASN A 109 -16.93 2.49 7.94
N ASP A 110 -16.00 2.13 8.84
CA ASP A 110 -15.92 0.81 9.46
C ASP A 110 -15.74 -0.34 8.45
N ARG A 111 -15.09 -0.05 7.31
CA ARG A 111 -14.87 -1.00 6.20
C ARG A 111 -13.61 -1.85 6.37
N MET A 112 -12.73 -1.44 7.28
CA MET A 112 -11.53 -2.17 7.66
C MET A 112 -11.24 -2.01 9.15
N ILE A 113 -10.43 -2.90 9.69
CA ILE A 113 -10.00 -2.95 11.08
C ILE A 113 -8.47 -2.85 11.11
N ALA A 114 -7.92 -2.08 12.05
CA ALA A 114 -6.51 -2.10 12.38
C ALA A 114 -6.31 -2.85 13.71
N ASP A 115 -5.64 -3.99 13.67
CA ASP A 115 -5.25 -4.77 14.85
C ASP A 115 -3.77 -4.54 15.13
N GLY A 116 -3.45 -3.88 16.25
CA GLY A 116 -2.12 -3.38 16.61
C GLY A 116 -2.16 -1.95 17.15
N ASP A 117 -1.01 -1.29 17.29
CA ASP A 117 -0.95 0.11 17.72
C ASP A 117 -1.42 1.06 16.60
N LEU A 118 -2.38 1.92 16.92
CA LEU A 118 -2.95 2.90 15.98
C LEU A 118 -1.90 3.88 15.44
N SER A 119 -0.89 4.24 16.23
CA SER A 119 0.20 5.12 15.83
C SER A 119 1.01 4.51 14.69
N TYR A 120 1.25 3.19 14.74
CA TYR A 120 1.89 2.45 13.66
C TYR A 120 0.99 2.32 12.43
N ALA A 121 -0.33 2.19 12.61
CA ALA A 121 -1.27 2.22 11.50
C ALA A 121 -1.27 3.57 10.76
N ILE A 122 -1.30 4.68 11.49
CA ILE A 122 -1.23 6.03 10.91
C ILE A 122 0.09 6.25 10.17
N ARG A 123 1.20 5.75 10.73
CA ARG A 123 2.53 5.79 10.10
C ARG A 123 2.55 5.02 8.78
N LEU A 124 2.00 3.80 8.76
CA LEU A 124 1.86 3.02 7.52
C LEU A 124 1.06 3.78 6.47
N VAL A 125 -0.06 4.40 6.86
CA VAL A 125 -0.89 5.21 5.94
C VAL A 125 -0.11 6.39 5.38
N ARG A 126 0.78 7.03 6.15
CA ARG A 126 1.66 8.11 5.63
C ARG A 126 2.62 7.58 4.57
N CYS A 127 3.26 6.44 4.83
CA CYS A 127 4.13 5.80 3.84
C CYS A 127 3.37 5.45 2.55
N LEU A 128 2.16 4.91 2.68
CA LEU A 128 1.29 4.59 1.54
C LEU A 128 0.89 5.84 0.76
N ASN A 129 0.43 6.90 1.43
CA ASN A 129 0.06 8.15 0.78
C ASN A 129 1.24 8.75 0.00
N LYS A 130 2.44 8.75 0.60
CA LYS A 130 3.65 9.26 -0.06
C LYS A 130 4.03 8.41 -1.26
N MET A 131 4.03 7.08 -1.11
CA MET A 131 4.27 6.14 -2.21
C MET A 131 3.25 6.32 -3.35
N GLU A 132 1.96 6.44 -3.04
CA GLU A 132 0.90 6.67 -4.02
C GLU A 132 1.09 8.00 -4.74
N ALA A 133 1.50 9.06 -4.04
CA ALA A 133 1.81 10.35 -4.67
C ALA A 133 3.00 10.29 -5.65
N LEU A 134 3.97 9.40 -5.39
CA LEU A 134 5.15 9.17 -6.24
C LEU A 134 4.82 8.30 -7.46
N ILE A 135 4.01 7.25 -7.27
CA ILE A 135 3.72 6.27 -8.33
C ILE A 135 2.55 6.76 -9.19
N LEU A 136 1.47 7.29 -8.61
CA LEU A 136 0.25 7.55 -9.36
C LEU A 136 0.36 8.79 -10.27
N PRO A 137 -0.23 8.72 -11.49
CA PRO A 137 -0.54 9.91 -12.28
C PRO A 137 -1.29 10.94 -11.43
N LYS A 138 -1.05 12.24 -11.67
CA LYS A 138 -1.57 13.32 -10.79
C LYS A 138 -3.07 13.22 -10.52
N LEU A 139 -3.86 12.89 -11.54
CA LEU A 139 -5.32 12.72 -11.42
C LEU A 139 -5.72 11.59 -10.46
N LEU A 140 -4.99 10.48 -10.43
CA LEU A 140 -5.28 9.36 -9.52
C LEU A 140 -4.75 9.63 -8.11
N ALA A 141 -3.60 10.31 -8.00
CA ALA A 141 -3.04 10.69 -6.71
C ALA A 141 -3.98 11.63 -5.93
N GLU A 142 -4.63 12.59 -6.59
CA GLU A 142 -5.60 13.51 -5.96
C GLU A 142 -6.83 12.79 -5.39
N LEU A 143 -7.22 11.63 -5.95
CA LEU A 143 -8.32 10.80 -5.43
C LEU A 143 -7.86 9.85 -4.32
N ALA A 144 -6.61 9.39 -4.39
CA ALA A 144 -6.03 8.42 -3.46
C ALA A 144 -5.64 9.04 -2.11
N VAL A 145 -5.02 10.23 -2.13
CA VAL A 145 -4.41 10.82 -0.93
C VAL A 145 -5.32 11.86 -0.26
N LYS A 146 -5.30 11.88 1.08
CA LYS A 146 -6.07 12.84 1.89
C LYS A 146 -5.70 14.31 1.58
N GLN A 147 -4.43 14.57 1.24
CA GLN A 147 -3.93 15.89 0.84
C GLN A 147 -2.77 15.70 -0.13
N TYR A 148 -2.90 16.23 -1.35
CA TYR A 148 -1.81 16.18 -2.33
C TYR A 148 -0.69 17.16 -1.91
N PRO A 149 0.59 16.74 -1.88
CA PRO A 149 1.68 17.66 -1.55
C PRO A 149 1.77 18.75 -2.62
N HIS A 150 1.60 20.01 -2.22
CA HIS A 150 1.67 21.16 -3.13
C HIS A 150 3.09 21.45 -3.64
N GLU A 151 4.12 20.89 -3.00
CA GLU A 151 5.55 21.18 -3.26
C GLU A 151 6.25 20.19 -4.20
N LEU A 152 5.53 19.23 -4.81
CA LEU A 152 6.17 18.28 -5.74
C LEU A 152 6.44 18.93 -7.11
N SER A 153 7.71 19.20 -7.41
CA SER A 153 8.16 19.65 -8.73
C SER A 153 7.90 18.57 -9.79
N LEU A 154 7.44 18.96 -10.98
CA LEU A 154 7.19 18.03 -12.11
C LEU A 154 8.43 17.19 -12.48
N LYS A 155 9.64 17.71 -12.22
CA LYS A 155 10.90 16.96 -12.45
C LYS A 155 11.10 15.84 -11.44
N GLU A 156 10.88 16.11 -10.15
CA GLU A 156 10.99 15.09 -9.08
C GLU A 156 9.97 13.98 -9.27
N LYS A 157 8.76 14.35 -9.73
CA LYS A 157 7.73 13.38 -10.11
C LYS A 157 8.19 12.48 -11.26
N LEU A 158 8.74 13.03 -12.34
CA LEU A 158 9.12 12.23 -13.50
C LEU A 158 10.34 11.35 -13.22
N THR A 159 11.37 11.86 -12.56
CA THR A 159 12.60 11.10 -12.31
C THR A 159 12.43 10.09 -11.18
N GLY A 160 11.73 10.47 -10.10
CA GLY A 160 11.41 9.59 -8.97
C GLY A 160 10.43 8.48 -9.37
N ALA A 161 9.33 8.83 -10.04
CA ALA A 161 8.37 7.84 -10.52
C ALA A 161 9.03 6.88 -11.51
N ALA A 162 9.82 7.37 -12.48
CA ALA A 162 10.49 6.52 -13.46
C ALA A 162 11.40 5.48 -12.78
N ASN A 163 12.19 5.89 -11.78
CA ASN A 163 13.04 4.95 -11.04
C ASN A 163 12.25 3.92 -10.22
N ILE A 164 11.12 4.31 -9.63
CA ILE A 164 10.25 3.39 -8.89
C ILE A 164 9.57 2.41 -9.87
N TYR A 165 9.00 2.90 -10.97
CA TYR A 165 8.40 2.05 -12.01
C TYR A 165 9.43 1.09 -12.60
N LEU A 166 10.65 1.55 -12.85
CA LEU A 166 11.73 0.74 -13.42
C LEU A 166 12.21 -0.33 -12.42
N LYS A 167 12.35 0.01 -11.13
CA LYS A 167 12.68 -0.97 -10.07
C LYS A 167 11.55 -1.97 -9.82
N VAL A 168 10.29 -1.53 -9.87
CA VAL A 168 9.12 -2.41 -9.76
C VAL A 168 9.09 -3.38 -10.95
N ALA A 169 9.25 -2.87 -12.17
CA ALA A 169 9.36 -3.71 -13.38
C ALA A 169 10.53 -4.71 -13.28
N GLN A 170 11.72 -4.25 -12.87
CA GLN A 170 12.89 -5.13 -12.64
C GLN A 170 12.63 -6.18 -11.56
N SER A 171 11.86 -5.87 -10.52
CA SER A 171 11.48 -6.84 -9.48
C SER A 171 10.58 -7.96 -10.01
N TYR A 172 9.77 -7.68 -11.04
CA TYR A 172 9.00 -8.70 -11.75
C TYR A 172 9.93 -9.54 -12.66
N PHE A 173 10.93 -8.94 -13.31
CA PHE A 173 11.88 -9.66 -14.15
C PHE A 173 12.84 -10.57 -13.34
N LYS A 174 13.31 -10.15 -12.16
CA LYS A 174 14.18 -10.96 -11.29
C LYS A 174 13.52 -12.22 -10.72
N ARG A 175 12.19 -12.34 -10.79
CA ARG A 175 11.45 -13.55 -10.39
C ARG A 175 11.35 -14.58 -11.53
N SER A 176 11.83 -14.26 -12.73
CA SER A 176 11.76 -15.11 -13.92
C SER A 176 13.12 -15.71 -14.33
N ALA A 177 14.13 -15.65 -13.45
CA ALA A 177 15.44 -16.28 -13.61
C ALA A 177 15.71 -17.23 -12.43
#